data_AF-A0A3M1PBG2-F1
#
_entry.id   AF-A0A3M1PBG2-F1
#
_cell.length_a   1.000
_cell.length_b   1.000
_cell.length_c   1.000
_cell.angle_alpha   90.00
_cell.angle_beta   90.00
_cell.angle_gamma   90.00
#
_symmetry.space_group_name_H-M   'P 1'
#
loop_
_entity.id
_entity.type
_entity.pdbx_description
1 polymer ?
#
loop_
_entity_poly.entity_id
_entity_poly.type
_entity_poly.pdbx_seq_one_letter_code
_entity_poly.pdbx_strand_id
1 'polypeptide(L)'
;LTDELIREFAAGNLYFNIHTAANPAGELRGQIRPGEVVATAIEQLTDVVPGAYRLAQNYPNPFNPVTTITFDLPRTTRARLDVYDVLGRTVAVLLDARLTPGTYAVTFDATALPSGVYFYRLTAGDVVRTRQMAVLK
;
A
#
# COMPACT_ATOMS: atom_id res chain seq x y z
N LEU A 1 -3.72 -16.93 13.37
CA LEU A 1 -4.67 -15.88 13.83
C LEU A 1 -6.06 -16.37 13.47
N THR A 2 -7.06 -16.20 14.34
CA THR A 2 -8.45 -16.60 14.02
C THR A 2 -9.13 -15.49 13.20
N ASP A 3 -10.12 -15.86 12.39
CA ASP A 3 -10.91 -14.91 11.59
C ASP A 3 -11.65 -13.87 12.44
N GLU A 4 -11.97 -14.22 13.69
CA GLU A 4 -12.56 -13.32 14.68
C GLU A 4 -11.54 -12.27 15.14
N LEU A 5 -10.32 -12.68 15.49
CA LEU A 5 -9.23 -11.76 15.84
C LEU A 5 -8.90 -10.79 14.70
N ILE A 6 -8.96 -11.26 13.46
CA ILE A 6 -8.76 -10.43 12.27
C ILE A 6 -9.87 -9.37 12.15
N ARG A 7 -11.13 -9.76 12.40
CA ARG A 7 -12.28 -8.83 12.38
C ARG A 7 -12.21 -7.78 13.48
N GLU A 8 -11.88 -8.18 14.70
CA GLU A 8 -11.74 -7.25 15.83
C GLU A 8 -10.57 -6.28 15.62
N PHE A 9 -9.45 -6.75 15.04
CA PHE A 9 -8.35 -5.88 14.65
C PHE A 9 -8.77 -4.88 13.57
N ALA A 10 -9.44 -5.34 12.50
CA ALA A 10 -9.91 -4.48 11.42
C ALA A 10 -10.95 -3.44 11.89
N ALA A 11 -11.80 -3.78 12.86
CA ALA A 11 -12.76 -2.87 13.48
C ALA A 11 -12.12 -1.88 14.48
N GLY A 12 -10.83 -2.04 14.79
CA GLY A 12 -10.14 -1.23 15.81
C GLY A 12 -10.58 -1.56 17.24
N ASN A 13 -11.20 -2.72 17.46
CA ASN A 13 -11.72 -3.14 18.76
C ASN A 13 -10.67 -3.85 19.63
N LEU A 14 -9.43 -3.95 19.15
CA LEU A 14 -8.37 -4.62 19.87
C LEU A 14 -7.67 -3.65 20.83
N TYR A 15 -7.60 -4.02 22.10
CA TYR A 15 -6.95 -3.26 23.15
C TYR A 15 -5.83 -4.08 23.77
N PHE A 16 -4.71 -3.43 24.09
CA PHE A 16 -3.71 -4.01 24.96
C PHE A 16 -3.73 -3.29 26.29
N ASN A 17 -3.55 -4.06 27.36
CA ASN A 17 -3.38 -3.50 28.69
C ASN A 17 -2.03 -3.94 29.25
N ILE A 18 -1.34 -3.00 29.91
CA ILE A 18 -0.09 -3.28 30.63
C ILE A 18 -0.37 -3.14 32.12
N HIS A 19 0.09 -4.12 32.88
CA HIS A 19 -0.12 -4.21 34.32
C HIS A 19 1.21 -4.53 35.00
N THR A 20 1.41 -3.98 36.19
CA THR A 20 2.50 -4.36 37.09
C THR A 20 1.94 -5.21 38.24
N ALA A 21 2.79 -5.99 38.90
CA ALA A 21 2.37 -6.78 40.07
C ALA A 21 1.80 -5.90 41.20
N ALA A 22 2.23 -4.64 41.28
CA ALA A 22 1.74 -3.66 42.25
C ALA A 22 0.37 -3.05 41.87
N ASN A 23 -0.02 -3.08 40.59
CA ASN A 23 -1.28 -2.49 40.09
C ASN A 23 -2.00 -3.46 39.13
N PRO A 24 -2.65 -4.52 39.64
CA PRO A 24 -3.28 -5.55 38.82
C PRO A 24 -4.54 -5.07 38.07
N ALA A 25 -5.16 -3.97 38.50
CA ALA A 25 -6.29 -3.35 37.78
C ALA A 25 -5.85 -2.55 36.53
N GLY A 26 -4.54 -2.38 36.34
CA GLY A 26 -3.91 -1.85 35.14
C GLY A 26 -3.40 -0.41 35.26
N GLU A 27 -2.25 -0.18 34.63
CA GLU A 27 -1.51 1.08 34.71
C GLU A 27 -1.59 1.86 33.38
N LEU A 28 -1.67 1.15 32.25
CA LEU A 28 -1.82 1.73 30.91
C LEU A 28 -2.78 0.91 30.04
N ARG A 29 -3.63 1.61 29.28
CA ARG A 29 -4.53 1.04 28.26
C ARG A 29 -4.23 1.69 26.91
N GLY A 30 -4.04 0.88 25.87
CA GLY A 30 -3.82 1.35 24.51
C GLY A 30 -4.73 0.64 23.51
N GLN A 31 -5.18 1.39 22.51
CA GLN A 31 -5.95 0.84 21.39
C GLN A 31 -4.99 0.46 20.27
N ILE A 32 -5.10 -0.77 19.76
CA ILE A 32 -4.43 -1.20 18.54
C ILE A 32 -5.33 -0.82 17.38
N ARG A 33 -4.85 0.09 16.53
CA ARG A 33 -5.52 0.46 15.28
C ARG A 33 -4.73 -0.13 14.12
N PRO A 34 -5.39 -0.67 13.09
CA PRO A 34 -4.73 -0.89 11.81
C PRO A 34 -4.11 0.43 11.36
N GLY A 35 -2.83 0.40 10.96
CA GLY A 35 -2.23 1.54 10.28
C GLY A 35 -3.02 1.87 9.02
N GLU A 36 -2.89 3.11 8.55
CA GLU A 36 -3.35 3.55 7.23
C GLU A 36 -2.97 2.48 6.19
N VAL A 37 -3.95 2.01 5.41
CA VAL A 37 -3.85 0.84 4.52
C VAL A 37 -2.54 0.87 3.73
N VAL A 38 -1.57 0.05 4.15
CA VAL A 38 -0.32 -0.20 3.42
C VAL A 38 -0.62 -1.34 2.46
N ALA A 39 -0.23 -1.19 1.20
CA ALA A 39 -0.61 -2.11 0.13
C ALA A 39 -0.43 -3.58 0.51
N THR A 40 -1.50 -4.34 0.30
CA THR A 40 -1.61 -5.75 0.59
C THR A 40 -1.10 -6.54 -0.61
N ALA A 41 0.07 -7.17 -0.43
CA ALA A 41 0.79 -8.03 -1.38
C ALA A 41 1.51 -7.30 -2.54
N ILE A 42 2.82 -7.60 -2.63
CA ILE A 42 3.66 -7.33 -3.79
C ILE A 42 3.98 -8.69 -4.39
N GLU A 43 3.59 -8.89 -5.64
CA GLU A 43 3.86 -10.13 -6.37
C GLU A 43 4.94 -9.88 -7.42
N GLN A 44 6.00 -10.69 -7.41
CA GLN A 44 6.93 -10.75 -8.52
C GLN A 44 6.34 -11.68 -9.58
N LEU A 45 5.89 -11.11 -10.70
CA LEU A 45 5.16 -11.85 -11.74
C LEU A 45 6.08 -12.74 -12.59
N THR A 46 7.33 -12.32 -12.78
CA THR A 46 8.29 -13.00 -13.66
C THR A 46 9.73 -12.79 -13.20
N ASP A 47 10.58 -13.81 -13.39
CA ASP A 47 12.04 -13.72 -13.24
C ASP A 47 12.77 -13.22 -14.51
N VAL A 48 12.02 -12.98 -15.59
CA VAL A 48 12.58 -12.36 -16.79
C VAL A 48 12.95 -10.92 -16.46
N VAL A 49 14.23 -10.59 -16.62
CA VAL A 49 14.75 -9.25 -16.36
C VAL A 49 14.21 -8.29 -17.43
N PRO A 50 13.41 -7.28 -17.05
CA PRO A 50 12.89 -6.30 -17.99
C PRO A 50 14.02 -5.47 -18.61
N GLY A 51 13.87 -5.07 -19.87
CA GLY A 51 14.88 -4.23 -20.55
C GLY A 51 14.88 -2.76 -20.12
N ALA A 52 13.81 -2.28 -19.50
CA ALA A 52 13.64 -0.88 -19.11
C ALA A 52 12.72 -0.71 -17.91
N TYR A 53 12.81 0.45 -17.25
CA TYR A 53 11.84 0.85 -16.22
C TYR A 53 10.48 1.14 -16.87
N ARG A 54 9.41 0.54 -16.34
CA ARG A 54 8.04 0.75 -16.81
C ARG A 54 7.09 0.95 -15.64
N LEU A 55 6.13 1.84 -15.79
CA LEU A 55 4.95 1.94 -14.93
C LEU A 55 3.70 1.79 -15.79
N ALA A 56 2.98 0.68 -15.60
CA ALA A 56 1.78 0.36 -16.35
C ALA A 56 0.62 1.28 -15.95
N GLN A 57 -0.39 1.36 -16.82
CA GLN A 57 -1.70 1.84 -16.40
C GLN A 57 -2.28 0.83 -15.39
N ASN A 58 -2.83 1.32 -14.27
CA ASN A 58 -3.51 0.48 -13.31
C ASN A 58 -4.73 -0.19 -13.98
N TYR A 59 -5.04 -1.42 -13.59
CA TYR A 59 -6.19 -2.14 -14.13
C TYR A 59 -6.98 -2.82 -12.99
N PRO A 60 -8.31 -2.64 -12.93
CA PRO A 60 -9.12 -1.79 -13.81
C PRO A 60 -8.84 -0.28 -13.62
N ASN A 61 -9.20 0.54 -14.60
CA ASN A 61 -9.25 2.01 -14.51
C ASN A 61 -10.33 2.57 -15.47
N PRO A 62 -11.37 3.26 -14.97
CA PRO A 62 -11.69 3.52 -13.58
C PRO A 62 -11.92 2.25 -12.73
N PHE A 63 -11.84 2.34 -11.40
CA PHE A 63 -11.95 1.18 -10.50
C PHE A 63 -12.79 1.44 -9.26
N ASN A 64 -13.33 0.38 -8.64
CA ASN A 64 -14.11 0.43 -7.40
C ASN A 64 -13.93 -0.87 -6.56
N PRO A 65 -13.43 -0.81 -5.32
CA PRO A 65 -12.45 0.13 -4.80
C PRO A 65 -11.01 -0.37 -5.01
N VAL A 66 -10.83 -1.54 -5.65
CA VAL A 66 -9.53 -2.21 -5.79
C VAL A 66 -9.02 -2.14 -7.23
N THR A 67 -7.72 -1.91 -7.39
CA THR A 67 -7.00 -1.96 -8.67
C THR A 67 -5.61 -2.56 -8.48
N THR A 68 -5.01 -3.05 -9.57
CA THR A 68 -3.62 -3.53 -9.56
C THR A 68 -2.74 -2.59 -10.35
N ILE A 69 -1.59 -2.23 -9.78
CA ILE A 69 -0.55 -1.42 -10.42
C ILE A 69 0.65 -2.31 -10.72
N THR A 70 1.01 -2.42 -11.99
CA THR A 70 2.17 -3.20 -12.43
C THR A 70 3.33 -2.30 -12.86
N PHE A 71 4.56 -2.67 -12.50
CA PHE A 71 5.76 -1.97 -12.93
C PHE A 71 6.94 -2.91 -13.12
N ASP A 72 7.92 -2.45 -13.90
CA ASP A 72 9.10 -3.22 -14.28
C ASP A 72 10.36 -2.52 -13.78
N LEU A 73 11.29 -3.31 -13.22
CA LEU A 73 12.60 -2.86 -12.78
C LEU A 73 13.69 -3.64 -13.52
N PRO A 74 14.56 -2.99 -14.32
CA PRO A 74 15.64 -3.66 -15.06
C PRO A 74 16.87 -3.95 -14.18
N ARG A 75 16.98 -3.31 -13.01
CA ARG A 75 18.16 -3.38 -12.12
C ARG A 75 17.75 -3.26 -10.65
N THR A 76 18.53 -3.89 -9.76
CA THR A 76 18.30 -3.84 -8.31
C THR A 76 18.31 -2.41 -7.78
N THR A 77 17.16 -1.90 -7.38
CA THR A 77 16.97 -0.48 -7.03
C THR A 77 16.04 -0.36 -5.82
N ARG A 78 16.15 0.73 -5.05
CA ARG A 78 15.12 1.07 -4.07
C ARG A 78 13.94 1.67 -4.83
N ALA A 79 12.83 0.95 -4.88
CA ALA A 79 11.60 1.34 -5.54
C ALA A 79 10.60 1.86 -4.51
N ARG A 80 9.98 3.00 -4.80
CA ARG A 80 8.93 3.59 -4.00
C ARG A 80 7.72 3.93 -4.87
N LEU A 81 6.54 3.47 -4.47
CA LEU A 81 5.28 3.71 -5.15
C LEU A 81 4.35 4.49 -4.22
N ASP A 82 4.13 5.76 -4.53
CA ASP A 82 3.29 6.66 -3.75
C ASP A 82 2.01 7.03 -4.53
N VAL A 83 0.92 7.32 -3.81
CA VAL A 83 -0.34 7.84 -4.36
C VAL A 83 -0.57 9.26 -3.88
N TYR A 84 -1.03 10.13 -4.78
CA TYR A 84 -1.28 11.54 -4.59
C TYR A 84 -2.70 11.92 -4.99
N ASP A 85 -3.25 12.91 -4.31
CA ASP A 85 -4.44 13.62 -4.79
C ASP A 85 -4.09 14.71 -5.83
N VAL A 86 -5.10 15.40 -6.35
CA VAL A 86 -4.94 16.47 -7.36
C VAL A 86 -4.18 17.70 -6.86
N LEU A 87 -4.04 17.86 -5.53
CA LEU A 87 -3.27 18.95 -4.92
C LEU A 87 -1.81 18.52 -4.67
N GLY A 88 -1.44 17.30 -5.03
CA GLY A 88 -0.10 16.75 -4.83
C GLY A 88 0.17 16.29 -3.39
N ARG A 89 -0.86 16.16 -2.55
CA ARG A 89 -0.71 15.60 -1.20
C ARG A 89 -0.58 14.09 -1.31
N THR A 90 0.37 13.51 -0.58
CA THR A 90 0.50 12.04 -0.52
C THR A 90 -0.66 11.49 0.29
N VAL A 91 -1.43 10.55 -0.28
CA VAL A 91 -2.58 9.92 0.36
C VAL A 91 -2.36 8.44 0.67
N ALA A 92 -1.35 7.81 0.06
CA ALA A 92 -0.91 6.46 0.41
C ALA A 92 0.53 6.21 -0.04
N VAL A 93 1.24 5.34 0.67
CA VAL A 93 2.52 4.75 0.24
C VAL A 93 2.29 3.26 0.06
N LEU A 94 2.32 2.79 -1.19
CA LEU A 94 2.01 1.41 -1.53
C LEU A 94 3.22 0.49 -1.44
N LEU A 95 4.40 1.03 -1.69
CA LEU A 95 5.65 0.28 -1.65
C LEU A 95 6.80 1.23 -1.33
N ASP A 96 7.73 0.79 -0.49
CA ASP A 96 9.05 1.39 -0.31
C ASP A 96 10.06 0.29 0.07
N ALA A 97 10.72 -0.30 -0.92
CA ALA A 97 11.63 -1.43 -0.70
C ALA A 97 12.77 -1.49 -1.72
N ARG A 98 13.86 -2.15 -1.34
CA ARG A 98 14.90 -2.57 -2.28
C ARG A 98 14.42 -3.83 -3.00
N LEU A 99 14.22 -3.75 -4.31
CA LEU A 99 13.77 -4.86 -5.14
C LEU A 99 14.85 -5.27 -6.13
N THR A 100 14.90 -6.56 -6.46
CA THR A 100 15.71 -7.13 -7.54
C THR A 100 15.11 -6.77 -8.91
N PRO A 101 15.80 -7.06 -10.02
CA PRO A 101 15.20 -6.89 -11.34
C PRO A 101 14.00 -7.84 -11.49
N GLY A 102 12.92 -7.34 -12.10
CA GLY A 102 11.70 -8.12 -12.27
C GLY A 102 10.48 -7.27 -12.58
N THR A 103 9.37 -7.95 -12.84
CA THR A 103 8.05 -7.35 -12.98
C THR A 103 7.29 -7.52 -11.69
N TYR A 104 6.71 -6.44 -11.17
CA TYR A 104 6.03 -6.41 -9.88
C TYR A 104 4.60 -5.92 -10.04
N ALA A 105 3.68 -6.52 -9.28
CA ALA A 105 2.30 -6.08 -9.14
C ALA A 105 2.00 -5.71 -7.69
N VAL A 106 1.31 -4.58 -7.50
CA VAL A 106 0.88 -4.08 -6.19
C VAL A 106 -0.62 -3.85 -6.23
N THR A 107 -1.35 -4.46 -5.30
CA THR A 107 -2.79 -4.24 -5.16
C THR A 107 -3.03 -2.97 -4.34
N PHE A 108 -3.89 -2.10 -4.85
CA PHE A 108 -4.30 -0.88 -4.16
C PHE A 108 -5.79 -0.93 -3.85
N ASP A 109 -6.12 -0.85 -2.56
CA ASP A 109 -7.48 -0.71 -2.05
C ASP A 109 -7.74 0.76 -1.67
N ALA A 110 -8.62 1.41 -2.42
CA ALA A 110 -9.00 2.81 -2.25
C ALA A 110 -10.30 2.99 -1.46
N THR A 111 -10.75 2.00 -0.66
CA THR A 111 -12.02 2.06 0.09
C THR A 111 -12.13 3.32 0.95
N ALA A 112 -11.03 3.75 1.58
CA ALA A 112 -10.97 4.94 2.43
C ALA A 112 -10.93 6.28 1.64
N LEU A 113 -10.76 6.25 0.31
CA LEU A 113 -10.67 7.44 -0.52
C LEU A 113 -12.02 7.79 -1.16
N PRO A 114 -12.37 9.08 -1.33
CA PRO A 114 -13.53 9.49 -2.11
C PRO A 114 -13.34 9.24 -3.62
N SER A 115 -14.45 9.13 -4.36
CA SER A 115 -14.43 9.08 -5.82
C SER A 115 -13.71 10.31 -6.38
N GLY A 116 -12.91 10.11 -7.42
CA GLY A 116 -12.13 11.20 -8.00
C GLY A 116 -10.89 10.74 -8.74
N VAL A 117 -10.10 11.71 -9.17
CA VAL A 117 -8.83 11.50 -9.88
C VAL A 117 -7.68 11.51 -8.88
N TYR A 118 -6.78 10.55 -9.02
CA TYR A 118 -5.56 10.42 -8.24
C TYR A 118 -4.39 10.15 -9.18
N PHE A 119 -3.18 10.36 -8.65
CA PHE A 119 -1.94 10.07 -9.36
C PHE A 119 -1.12 9.06 -8.57
N TYR A 120 -0.48 8.13 -9.23
CA TYR A 120 0.50 7.24 -8.61
C TYR A 120 1.86 7.43 -9.28
N ARG A 121 2.92 7.42 -8.45
CA ARG A 121 4.28 7.72 -8.88
C ARG A 121 5.23 6.62 -8.41
N LEU A 122 5.92 6.02 -9.38
CA LEU A 122 7.04 5.13 -9.14
C LEU A 122 8.33 5.94 -9.17
N THR A 123 9.10 5.86 -8.09
CA THR A 123 10.47 6.36 -7.99
C THR A 123 11.40 5.16 -7.85
N ALA A 124 12.34 4.99 -8.78
CA ALA A 124 13.32 3.91 -8.75
C ALA A 124 14.69 4.45 -9.18
N GLY A 125 15.53 4.80 -8.21
CA GLY A 125 16.80 5.48 -8.47
C GLY A 125 16.53 6.87 -9.05
N ASP A 126 17.16 7.19 -10.18
CA ASP A 126 16.95 8.48 -10.88
C ASP A 126 15.71 8.49 -11.79
N VAL A 127 14.99 7.36 -11.89
CA VAL A 127 13.81 7.25 -12.73
C VAL A 127 12.55 7.56 -11.93
N VAL A 128 11.79 8.53 -12.42
CA VAL A 128 10.46 8.87 -11.92
C VAL A 128 9.44 8.66 -13.03
N ARG A 129 8.37 7.91 -12.75
CA ARG A 129 7.24 7.71 -13.65
C ARG A 129 5.95 7.97 -12.90
N THR A 130 5.05 8.74 -13.51
CA THR A 130 3.74 9.08 -12.93
C THR A 130 2.63 8.68 -13.88
N ARG A 131 1.52 8.22 -13.34
CA ARG A 131 0.30 7.86 -14.05
C ARG A 131 -0.91 8.36 -13.26
N GLN A 132 -2.02 8.53 -13.97
CA GLN A 132 -3.30 8.93 -13.40
C GLN A 132 -4.23 7.72 -13.26
N MET A 133 -5.07 7.70 -12.23
CA MET A 133 -6.14 6.72 -12.04
C MET A 133 -7.43 7.40 -11.58
N ALA A 134 -8.57 6.75 -11.78
CA ALA A 134 -9.89 7.23 -11.37
C ALA A 134 -10.59 6.22 -10.45
N VAL A 135 -10.92 6.67 -9.24
CA VAL A 135 -11.70 5.92 -8.24
C VAL A 135 -13.18 6.21 -8.46
N LEU A 136 -14.00 5.16 -8.53
CA LEU A 136 -15.46 5.21 -8.54
C LEU A 136 -16.00 4.58 -7.26
N LYS A 137 -17.14 5.08 -6.79
CA LYS A 137 -17.95 4.46 -5.75
C LYS A 137 -19.32 4.17 -6.33
#